data_AF-A0A535RZR4-F1
#
_entry.id   AF-A0A535RZR4-F1
#
_cell.length_a   1.000
_cell.length_b   1.000
_cell.length_c   1.000
_cell.angle_alpha   90.00
_cell.angle_beta   90.00
_cell.angle_gamma   90.00
#
_symmetry.space_group_name_H-M   'P 1'
#
loop_
_entity.id
_entity.type
_entity.pdbx_description
1 polymer ?
#
loop_
_entity_poly.entity_id
_entity_poly.type
_entity_poly.pdbx_seq_one_letter_code
_entity_poly.pdbx_strand_id
1 'polypeptide(L)' 'MTTVDKARDTAQDVQGQYFRVTDQVPEQIWYWAALVSVITSATLFLVGKRDWSIFVGQWPPTFLLFGLFHKILRPSKF' A
#
# COMPACT_ATOMS: atom_id res chain seq x y z
N MET A 1 31.09 -30.37 4.87
CA MET A 1 30.03 -29.45 5.34
C MET A 1 30.43 -28.97 6.72
N THR A 2 30.99 -27.76 6.79
CA THR A 2 31.57 -27.22 8.02
C THR A 2 30.52 -26.38 8.76
N THR A 3 30.60 -26.28 10.09
CA THR A 3 29.65 -25.53 10.94
C THR A 3 29.44 -24.07 10.48
N VAL A 4 30.44 -23.50 9.81
CA VAL A 4 30.42 -22.17 9.20
C VAL A 4 29.40 -22.06 8.06
N ASP A 5 29.18 -23.14 7.30
CA ASP A 5 28.24 -23.17 6.17
C ASP A 5 26.79 -23.11 6.67
N LYS A 6 26.47 -23.87 7.72
CA LYS A 6 25.14 -23.90 8.34
C LYS A 6 24.77 -22.56 9.00
N ALA A 7 25.76 -21.86 9.57
CA ALA A 7 25.56 -20.53 10.14
C ALA A 7 25.31 -19.46 9.06
N ARG A 8 25.97 -19.56 7.90
CA ARG A 8 25.75 -18.66 6.75
C ARG A 8 24.38 -18.85 6.12
N ASP A 9 23.93 -20.08 5.90
CA ASP A 9 22.59 -20.36 5.36
C ASP A 9 21.47 -19.84 6.28
N THR A 10 21.63 -20.01 7.60
CA THR A 10 20.63 -19.52 8.58
C THR A 10 20.60 -17.99 8.64
N ALA A 11 21.76 -17.32 8.59
CA ALA A 11 21.82 -15.86 8.55
C ALA A 11 21.24 -15.28 7.25
N GLN A 12 21.44 -15.97 6.12
CA GLN A 12 20.92 -15.56 4.81
C GLN A 12 19.41 -15.81 4.67
N ASP A 13 18.90 -16.91 5.22
CA ASP A 13 17.46 -17.22 5.29
C ASP A 13 16.71 -16.21 6.17
N VAL A 14 17.28 -15.88 7.33
CA VAL A 14 16.74 -14.88 8.25
C VAL A 14 16.78 -13.47 7.62
N GLN A 15 17.86 -13.09 6.94
CA GLN A 15 17.91 -11.82 6.20
C GLN A 15 16.91 -11.77 5.04
N GLY A 16 16.76 -12.85 4.27
CA GLY A 16 15.80 -12.95 3.17
C GLY A 16 14.33 -12.86 3.61
N GLN A 17 14.02 -13.28 4.84
CA GLN A 17 12.69 -13.16 5.45
C GLN A 17 12.35 -11.70 5.80
N TYR A 18 13.31 -10.90 6.29
CA TYR A 18 13.08 -9.49 6.63
C TYR A 18 12.94 -8.58 5.40
N PHE A 19 13.68 -8.87 4.31
CA PHE A 19 13.62 -8.05 3.08
C PHE A 19 12.35 -8.23 2.25
N ARG A 20 11.53 -9.24 2.53
CA ARG A 20 10.30 -9.51 1.77
C ARG A 20 9.08 -8.70 2.22
N VAL A 21 9.11 -8.14 3.43
CA VAL A 21 7.92 -7.53 4.04
C VAL A 21 8.04 -6.00 4.18
N THR A 22 9.24 -5.43 4.09
CA THR A 22 9.48 -4.04 4.54
C THR A 22 9.80 -3.03 3.44
N ASP A 23 10.39 -3.42 2.29
CA ASP A 23 10.83 -2.41 1.29
C ASP A 23 9.76 -2.05 0.25
N GLN A 24 8.54 -2.56 0.38
CA GLN A 24 7.43 -2.18 -0.48
C GLN A 24 6.49 -1.32 0.34
N VAL A 25 6.67 0.01 0.34
CA VAL A 25 5.55 0.94 0.59
C VAL A 25 4.35 0.32 -0.09
N PRO A 26 3.37 -0.18 0.68
CA PRO A 26 2.33 -1.02 0.12
C PRO A 26 1.48 -0.10 -0.73
N GLU A 27 1.76 -0.10 -2.03
CA GLU A 27 0.98 0.50 -3.09
C GLU A 27 -0.52 0.22 -2.85
N GLN A 28 -0.81 -0.99 -2.35
CA GLN A 28 -2.11 -1.44 -1.94
C GLN A 28 -2.83 -0.52 -0.92
N ILE A 29 -2.14 0.15 0.01
CA ILE A 29 -2.78 1.02 1.00
C ILE A 29 -3.49 2.19 0.31
N TRP A 30 -2.86 2.80 -0.70
CA TRP A 30 -3.47 3.91 -1.44
C TRP A 30 -4.67 3.45 -2.26
N TYR A 31 -4.60 2.25 -2.85
CA TYR A 31 -5.73 1.62 -3.54
C TYR A 31 -6.87 1.27 -2.58
N TRP A 32 -6.57 0.70 -1.41
CA TRP A 32 -7.57 0.42 -0.38
C TRP A 32 -8.19 1.69 0.18
N ALA A 33 -7.42 2.77 0.37
CA ALA A 33 -7.94 4.08 0.79
C ALA A 33 -8.91 4.65 -0.24
N ALA A 34 -8.56 4.60 -1.53
CA ALA A 34 -9.46 5.00 -2.61
C ALA A 34 -10.74 4.15 -2.62
N LEU A 35 -10.62 2.83 -2.46
CA LEU A 35 -11.75 1.91 -2.44
C LEU A 35 -12.68 2.16 -1.24
N VAL A 36 -12.12 2.33 -0.04
CA VAL A 36 -12.88 2.68 1.17
C VAL A 36 -13.61 4.01 1.00
N SER A 37 -13.00 5.00 0.34
CA SER A 37 -13.64 6.27 0.02
C SER A 37 -14.87 6.09 -0.88
N VAL A 38 -14.76 5.26 -1.92
CA VAL A 38 -15.89 4.95 -2.82
C VAL A 38 -17.01 4.23 -2.06
N ILE A 39 -16.67 3.20 -1.27
CA ILE A 39 -17.65 2.44 -0.49
C ILE A 39 -18.36 3.35 0.52
N THR A 40 -17.62 4.18 1.25
CA THR A 40 -18.16 5.14 2.22
C THR A 40 -19.10 6.14 1.55
N SER A 41 -18.72 6.65 0.38
CA SER A 41 -19.57 7.54 -0.42
C SER A 41 -20.87 6.86 -0.85
N ALA A 42 -20.80 5.62 -1.32
CA ALA A 42 -21.98 4.83 -1.70
C ALA A 42 -22.90 4.58 -0.50
N THR A 43 -22.34 4.21 0.66
CA THR A 43 -23.11 4.04 1.90
C THR A 43 -23.81 5.33 2.32
N LEU A 44 -23.10 6.47 2.30
CA LEU A 44 -23.69 7.77 2.62
C LEU A 44 -24.80 8.19 1.65
N PHE A 45 -24.65 7.84 0.37
CA PHE A 45 -25.67 8.10 -0.65
C PHE A 45 -26.96 7.34 -0.33
N LEU A 46 -26.83 6.07 0.04
CA LEU A 46 -27.96 5.20 0.41
C LEU A 46 -28.66 5.65 1.69
N VAL A 47 -27.93 6.27 2.63
CA VAL A 47 -28.48 6.85 3.88
C VAL A 47 -29.13 8.23 3.64
N GLY A 48 -29.15 8.73 2.40
CA GLY A 48 -29.78 10.00 2.04
C GLY A 48 -28.92 11.25 2.31
N LYS A 49 -27.67 11.09 2.75
CA LYS A 49 -26.71 12.18 2.97
C LYS A 49 -25.95 12.53 1.69
N ARG A 50 -26.67 13.05 0.69
CA ARG A 50 -26.17 13.27 -0.68
C ARG A 50 -24.96 14.20 -0.76
N ASP A 51 -24.97 15.32 -0.06
CA ASP A 51 -23.87 16.30 -0.09
C ASP A 51 -22.57 15.70 0.46
N TRP A 52 -22.68 14.95 1.55
CA TRP A 52 -21.55 14.26 2.17
C TRP A 52 -21.05 13.10 1.30
N SER A 53 -21.97 12.39 0.63
CA SER A 53 -21.60 11.33 -0.31
C SER A 53 -20.77 11.86 -1.47
N ILE A 54 -21.19 12.97 -2.10
CA ILE A 54 -20.45 13.59 -3.20
C ILE A 54 -19.10 14.11 -2.70
N PHE A 55 -19.07 14.74 -1.52
CA PHE A 55 -17.83 15.19 -0.91
C PHE A 55 -16.84 14.05 -0.68
N VAL A 56 -17.26 12.87 -0.20
CA VAL A 56 -16.38 11.71 0.01
C VAL A 56 -16.05 10.97 -1.29
N GLY A 57 -16.97 10.98 -2.26
CA GLY A 57 -16.84 10.28 -3.55
C GLY A 57 -15.83 10.91 -4.50
N GLN A 58 -15.43 12.17 -4.28
CA GLN A 58 -14.45 12.87 -5.12
C GLN A 58 -12.99 12.69 -4.69
N TRP A 59 -12.72 12.10 -3.52
CA TRP A 59 -11.36 11.87 -2.99
C TRP A 59 -10.58 10.66 -3.55
N PRO A 60 -11.18 9.63 -4.19
CA PRO A 60 -10.42 8.51 -4.75
C PRO A 60 -9.28 8.93 -5.71
N PRO A 61 -9.48 9.88 -6.65
CA PRO A 61 -8.41 10.38 -7.51
C PRO A 61 -7.23 10.99 -6.73
N THR A 62 -7.49 11.70 -5.63
CA THR A 62 -6.46 12.32 -4.80
C THR A 62 -5.57 11.27 -4.12
N PHE A 63 -6.19 10.23 -3.53
CA PHE A 63 -5.44 9.13 -2.91
C PHE A 63 -4.61 8.34 -3.92
N LEU A 64 -5.18 8.07 -5.10
CA LEU A 64 -4.47 7.38 -6.18
C LEU A 64 -3.30 8.21 -6.72
N LEU A 65 -3.49 9.51 -6.91
CA LEU A 65 -2.43 10.41 -7.37
C LEU A 65 -1.27 10.46 -6.37
N PHE A 66 -1.57 10.50 -5.07
CA PHE A 66 -0.56 10.52 -4.02
C PHE A 66 0.24 9.21 -3.94
N GLY A 67 -0.44 8.06 -4.08
CA GLY A 67 0.20 6.75 -4.17
C GLY A 67 1.05 6.59 -5.42
N LEU A 68 0.55 7.04 -6.58
CA LEU A 68 1.28 7.05 -7.85
C LEU A 68 2.52 7.95 -7.77
N PHE A 69 2.40 9.12 -7.16
CA PHE A 69 3.51 10.04 -6.96
C PHE A 69 4.63 9.42 -6.11
N HIS A 70 4.28 8.75 -5.01
CA HIS A 70 5.26 8.01 -4.19
C HIS A 70 5.94 6.87 -4.95
N LYS A 71 5.22 6.21 -5.87
CA LYS A 71 5.78 5.16 -6.72
C LYS A 71 6.76 5.70 -7.75
N ILE A 72 6.43 6.80 -8.42
CA ILE A 72 7.27 7.42 -9.45
C ILE A 72 8.52 8.07 -8.83
N LEU A 73 8.38 8.68 -7.65
CA LEU A 73 9.50 9.31 -6.94
C LEU A 73 10.42 8.32 -6.25
N ARG A 74 10.01 7.06 -6.10
CA ARG A 74 10.91 6.03 -5.59
C ARG A 74 12.05 5.89 -6.59
N PRO A 75 13.30 6.23 -6.23
CA PRO A 75 14.42 6.08 -7.15
C PRO A 75 14.51 4.61 -7.53
N SER A 76 14.39 4.32 -8.83
CA SER A 76 14.74 3.03 -9.39
C SER A 76 16.19 2.78 -9.03
N LYS A 77 16.44 1.88 -8.06
CA LYS A 77 17.79 1.35 -7.87
C LYS A 77 18.15 0.62 -9.16
N PHE A 78 18.94 1.29 -10.01
CA PHE A 78 19.59 0.70 -11.18
C PHE A 78 20.64 -0.32 -10.73
#